data_AF-A0A7X0LTC9-F1
#
_entry.id   AF-A0A7X0LTC9-F1
#
_cell.length_a   1.000
_cell.length_b   1.000
_cell.length_c   1.000
_cell.angle_alpha   90.00
_cell.angle_beta   90.00
_cell.angle_gamma   90.00
#
_symmetry.space_group_name_H-M   'P 1'
#
loop_
_entity.id
_entity.type
_entity.pdbx_description
1 polymer ?
#
loop_
_entity_poly.entity_id
_entity_poly.type
_entity_poly.pdbx_seq_one_letter_code
_entity_poly.pdbx_strand_id
1 'polypeptide(L)'
;MLMTLTGGSGAGKTTLAHALAAGAPVTPVRVLHGDDYYFRTQEHGVWVPDESGTPRLDVGDPWSVDLARLGRDAEEALAGSAVVVVEGLFARRVGVRSSYPRFDVFVELGGVFGRDQ
;
A
#
# COMPACT_ATOMS: atom_id res chain seq x y z
N MET A 1 3.55 4.18 15.62
CA MET A 1 3.90 2.84 15.08
C MET A 1 3.50 2.79 13.62
N LEU A 2 4.33 2.20 12.76
CA LEU A 2 4.00 1.95 11.35
C LEU A 2 3.52 0.51 11.18
N MET A 3 2.35 0.32 10.59
CA MET A 3 1.85 -0.99 10.17
C MET A 3 1.73 -1.00 8.65
N THR A 4 2.21 -2.07 8.00
CA THR A 4 2.00 -2.24 6.55
C THR A 4 1.09 -3.42 6.26
N LEU A 5 0.14 -3.25 5.35
CA LEU A 5 -0.71 -4.32 4.83
C LEU A 5 -0.38 -4.50 3.35
N THR A 6 0.40 -5.53 3.04
CA THR A 6 0.86 -5.86 1.69
C THR A 6 0.07 -7.05 1.14
N GLY A 7 -0.23 -7.08 -0.15
CA GLY A 7 -0.96 -8.20 -0.75
C GLY A 7 -1.59 -7.84 -2.10
N GLY A 8 -2.03 -8.86 -2.83
CA GLY A 8 -2.63 -8.72 -4.16
C GLY A 8 -3.87 -7.82 -4.19
N SER A 9 -4.25 -7.36 -5.39
CA SER A 9 -5.54 -6.69 -5.58
C SER A 9 -6.69 -7.62 -5.14
N GLY A 10 -7.72 -7.06 -4.51
CA GLY A 10 -8.84 -7.85 -4.01
C GLY A 10 -8.57 -8.70 -2.76
N ALA A 11 -7.35 -8.70 -2.20
CA ALA A 11 -7.02 -9.50 -1.01
C ALA A 11 -7.70 -9.03 0.29
N GLY A 12 -8.51 -7.96 0.26
CA GLY A 12 -9.20 -7.44 1.45
C GLY A 12 -8.37 -6.49 2.32
N LYS A 13 -7.23 -6.00 1.83
CA LYS A 13 -6.34 -5.08 2.57
C LYS A 13 -7.04 -3.82 3.05
N THR A 14 -7.75 -3.13 2.16
CA THR A 14 -8.50 -1.91 2.48
C THR A 14 -9.58 -2.18 3.53
N THR A 15 -10.32 -3.30 3.39
CA THR A 15 -11.31 -3.74 4.39
C THR A 15 -10.67 -3.99 5.76
N LEU A 16 -9.53 -4.69 5.79
CA LEU A 16 -8.78 -4.95 7.01
C LEU A 16 -8.25 -3.65 7.64
N ALA A 17 -7.73 -2.72 6.84
CA ALA A 17 -7.24 -1.42 7.30
C ALA A 17 -8.35 -0.62 8.01
N HIS A 18 -9.55 -0.55 7.40
CA HIS A 18 -10.69 0.13 8.01
C HIS A 18 -11.16 -0.55 9.30
N ALA A 19 -11.22 -1.88 9.33
CA ALA A 19 -11.58 -2.62 10.54
C ALA A 19 -10.58 -2.38 11.68
N LEU A 20 -9.28 -2.38 11.38
CA LEU A 20 -8.22 -2.07 12.35
C LEU A 20 -8.32 -0.63 12.86
N ALA A 21 -8.56 0.34 11.97
CA ALA A 21 -8.71 1.74 12.37
C ALA A 21 -9.95 1.99 13.25
N ALA A 22 -11.07 1.32 12.96
CA ALA A 22 -12.31 1.45 13.73
C ALA A 22 -12.26 0.72 15.08
N GLY A 23 -11.56 -0.42 15.16
CA GLY A 23 -11.49 -1.27 16.35
C GLY A 23 -10.27 -1.04 17.25
N ALA A 24 -9.36 -0.13 16.88
CA ALA A 24 -8.14 0.09 17.64
C ALA A 24 -8.41 0.66 19.04
N PRO A 25 -7.86 0.06 20.11
CA PRO A 25 -7.92 0.63 21.45
C PRO A 25 -7.02 1.87 21.62
N VAL A 26 -6.16 2.12 20.64
CA VAL A 26 -5.24 3.26 20.60
C VAL A 26 -5.61 4.19 19.47
N THR A 27 -5.74 5.48 19.78
CA THR A 27 -6.13 6.53 18.84
C THR A 27 -5.15 7.70 18.91
N PRO A 28 -4.95 8.46 17.82
CA PRO A 28 -5.59 8.29 16.52
C PRO A 28 -4.87 7.24 15.65
N VAL A 29 -5.65 6.58 14.78
CA VAL A 29 -5.16 5.70 13.71
C VAL A 29 -5.36 6.39 12.38
N ARG A 30 -4.33 6.40 11.52
CA ARG A 30 -4.40 6.96 10.17
C ARG A 30 -4.13 5.88 9.14
N VAL A 31 -4.90 5.88 8.05
CA VAL A 31 -4.74 4.94 6.93
C VAL A 31 -4.25 5.72 5.70
N LEU A 32 -3.23 5.19 5.03
CA LEU A 32 -2.72 5.66 3.75
C LEU A 32 -2.88 4.55 2.71
N HIS A 33 -3.56 4.86 1.60
CA HIS A 33 -3.81 3.93 0.50
C HIS A 33 -2.69 4.06 -0.54
N GLY A 34 -1.89 3.02 -0.73
CA GLY A 34 -0.76 3.01 -1.66
C GLY A 34 -1.17 3.30 -3.10
N ASP A 35 -2.42 3.02 -3.47
CA ASP A 35 -2.96 3.31 -4.80
C ASP A 35 -3.04 4.83 -5.09
N ASP A 36 -3.08 5.68 -4.05
CA ASP A 36 -3.04 7.15 -4.21
C ASP A 36 -1.65 7.68 -4.62
N TYR A 37 -0.65 6.81 -4.65
CA TYR A 37 0.76 7.13 -4.88
C TYR A 37 1.30 6.60 -6.21
N TYR A 38 0.46 6.00 -7.07
CA TYR A 38 0.88 5.72 -8.45
C TYR A 38 1.15 7.02 -9.22
N PHE A 39 2.21 7.02 -10.03
CA PHE A 39 2.47 8.12 -10.96
C PHE A 39 1.34 8.23 -11.97
N ARG A 40 1.00 9.46 -12.34
CA ARG A 40 -0.11 9.76 -13.27
C ARG A 40 0.36 10.26 -14.64
N THR A 41 1.67 10.43 -14.80
CA THR A 41 2.28 11.05 -15.98
C THR A 41 3.47 10.22 -16.44
N GLN A 42 3.77 10.24 -17.74
CA GLN A 42 4.76 9.33 -18.35
C GLN A 42 6.21 9.68 -18.03
N GLU A 43 6.48 10.85 -17.45
CA GLU A 43 7.83 11.24 -17.03
C GLU A 43 8.33 10.39 -15.85
N HIS A 44 7.43 9.70 -15.14
CA HIS A 44 7.74 8.85 -14.00
C HIS A 44 6.96 7.54 -14.05
N GLY A 45 7.53 6.46 -13.53
CA GLY A 45 6.93 5.13 -13.53
C GLY A 45 7.23 4.31 -14.79
N VAL A 46 6.74 3.07 -14.78
CA VAL A 46 6.92 2.14 -15.89
C VAL A 46 5.64 2.10 -16.70
N TRP A 47 5.74 2.46 -17.98
CA TRP A 47 4.61 2.54 -18.89
C TRP A 47 4.79 1.52 -20.01
N VAL A 48 3.80 0.66 -20.17
CA VAL A 48 3.75 -0.36 -21.22
C VAL A 48 2.53 -0.10 -22.10
N PRO A 49 2.65 -0.21 -23.44
CA PRO A 49 1.49 -0.10 -24.31
C PRO A 49 0.52 -1.26 -24.06
N ASP A 50 -0.77 -0.96 -23.99
CA ASP A 50 -1.81 -1.98 -24.03
C ASP A 50 -1.99 -2.54 -25.47
N GLU A 51 -2.96 -3.44 -25.65
CA GLU A 51 -3.26 -4.07 -26.95
C GLU A 51 -3.59 -3.07 -28.06
N SER A 52 -4.02 -1.85 -27.71
CA SER A 52 -4.33 -0.77 -28.65
C SER A 52 -3.13 0.15 -28.94
N GLY A 53 -1.98 -0.12 -28.32
CA GLY A 53 -0.81 0.76 -28.36
C GLY A 53 -0.90 1.96 -27.40
N THR A 54 -1.95 2.04 -26.56
CA THR A 54 -2.12 3.15 -25.61
C THR A 54 -1.20 2.91 -24.42
N PRO A 55 -0.31 3.86 -24.05
CA PRO A 55 0.54 3.70 -22.88
C PRO A 55 -0.31 3.57 -21.59
N ARG A 56 -0.08 2.50 -20.83
CA ARG A 56 -0.68 2.25 -19.51
C ARG A 56 0.43 2.10 -18.49
N LEU A 57 0.21 2.64 -17.31
CA LEU A 57 1.11 2.43 -16.18
C LEU A 57 1.08 0.95 -15.79
N ASP A 58 2.24 0.31 -15.69
CA ASP A 58 2.37 -1.02 -15.12
C ASP A 58 2.22 -0.92 -13.60
N VAL A 59 1.01 -1.17 -13.10
CA VAL A 59 0.71 -1.17 -11.66
C VAL A 59 1.39 -2.32 -10.91
N GLY A 60 1.92 -3.32 -11.64
CA GLY A 60 2.72 -4.41 -11.08
C GLY A 60 4.20 -4.06 -10.90
N ASP A 61 4.65 -2.92 -11.44
CA ASP A 61 6.02 -2.46 -11.29
C ASP A 61 6.19 -1.57 -10.04
N PRO A 62 7.16 -1.87 -9.14
CA PRO A 62 7.43 -1.06 -7.97
C PRO A 62 7.82 0.40 -8.26
N TRP A 63 8.38 0.66 -9.44
CA TRP A 63 8.84 1.98 -9.89
C TRP A 63 7.68 2.84 -10.38
N SER A 64 6.50 2.26 -10.58
CA SER A 64 5.26 2.98 -10.90
C SER A 64 4.66 3.72 -9.70
N VAL A 65 5.17 3.51 -8.49
CA VAL A 65 4.70 4.16 -7.26
C VAL A 65 5.72 5.17 -6.74
N ASP A 66 5.25 6.36 -6.38
CA ASP A 66 6.02 7.39 -5.67
C ASP A 66 6.20 7.02 -4.20
N LEU A 67 7.07 6.02 -3.95
CA LEU A 67 7.41 5.56 -2.60
C LEU A 67 8.07 6.66 -1.76
N ALA A 68 8.71 7.65 -2.39
CA ALA A 68 9.32 8.77 -1.70
C ALA A 68 8.24 9.71 -1.13
N ARG A 69 7.20 10.02 -1.90
CA ARG A 69 6.03 10.76 -1.42
C ARG A 69 5.27 9.98 -0.36
N LEU A 70 5.02 8.69 -0.58
CA LEU A 70 4.38 7.82 0.42
C LEU A 70 5.16 7.80 1.74
N GLY A 71 6.48 7.72 1.68
CA GLY A 71 7.34 7.78 2.86
C GLY A 71 7.25 9.10 3.63
N ARG A 72 7.21 10.24 2.92
CA ARG A 72 7.03 11.57 3.54
C ARG A 72 5.68 11.70 4.23
N ASP A 73 4.60 11.30 3.55
CA ASP A 73 3.25 11.39 4.10
C ASP A 73 3.06 10.43 5.29
N ALA A 74 3.71 9.25 5.25
CA ALA A 74 3.74 8.32 6.37
C ALA A 74 4.49 8.90 7.59
N GLU A 75 5.63 9.55 7.37
CA GLU A 75 6.38 10.24 8.43
C GLU A 75 5.55 11.35 9.08
N GLU A 76 4.90 12.18 8.26
CA GLU A 76 4.02 13.25 8.75
C GLU A 76 2.85 12.68 9.56
N ALA A 77 2.22 11.61 9.07
CA ALA A 77 1.15 10.93 9.80
C ALA A 77 1.64 10.33 11.13
N LEU A 78 2.86 9.79 11.18
CA LEU A 78 3.45 9.18 12.37
C LEU A 78 3.78 10.20 13.45
N ALA A 79 3.99 11.47 13.10
CA ALA A 79 4.20 12.55 14.06
C ALA A 79 2.93 12.87 14.89
N GLY A 80 1.74 12.59 14.36
CA GLY A 80 0.46 12.91 14.99
C GLY A 80 -0.41 11.70 15.35
N SER A 81 0.00 10.48 15.02
CA SER A 81 -0.83 9.26 15.16
C SER A 81 -0.15 8.19 15.98
N ALA A 82 -0.94 7.49 16.81
CA ALA A 82 -0.45 6.33 17.56
C ALA A 82 -0.06 5.20 16.60
N VAL A 83 -0.89 4.97 15.57
CA VAL A 83 -0.69 3.97 14.52
C VAL A 83 -0.94 4.60 13.16
N VAL A 84 -0.03 4.35 12.21
CA VAL A 84 -0.24 4.63 10.79
C VAL A 84 -0.24 3.31 10.05
N VAL A 85 -1.33 3.03 9.33
CA VAL A 85 -1.49 1.87 8.48
C VAL A 85 -1.27 2.28 7.04
N VAL A 86 -0.28 1.69 6.38
CA VAL A 86 -0.06 1.82 4.94
C VAL A 86 -0.51 0.54 4.28
N GLU A 87 -1.47 0.61 3.36
CA GLU A 87 -1.99 -0.56 2.65
C GLU A 87 -1.74 -0.44 1.15
N GLY A 88 -1.46 -1.55 0.47
CA GLY A 88 -1.25 -1.54 -0.98
C GLY A 88 -0.33 -2.66 -1.44
N LEU A 89 -0.18 -2.81 -2.77
CA LEU A 89 0.65 -3.87 -3.36
C LEU A 89 2.12 -3.79 -2.92
N PHE A 90 2.61 -2.58 -2.68
CA PHE A 90 3.99 -2.31 -2.29
C PHE A 90 4.12 -1.65 -0.91
N ALA A 91 3.11 -1.76 -0.05
CA ALA A 91 3.11 -1.10 1.26
C ALA A 91 4.37 -1.41 2.09
N ARG A 92 4.86 -2.65 2.07
CA ARG A 92 6.11 -3.05 2.73
C ARG A 92 7.33 -2.23 2.28
N ARG A 93 7.34 -1.66 1.07
CA ARG A 93 8.46 -0.84 0.56
C ARG A 93 8.47 0.59 1.10
N VAL A 94 7.43 1.03 1.81
CA VAL A 94 7.43 2.37 2.40
C VAL A 94 8.60 2.54 3.37
N GLY A 95 9.41 3.57 3.12
CA GLY A 95 10.50 3.97 4.00
C GLY A 95 10.11 5.20 4.80
N VAL A 96 10.40 5.17 6.10
CA VAL A 96 10.29 6.32 7.01
C VAL A 96 11.70 6.63 7.53
N ARG A 97 11.99 7.90 7.80
CA ARG A 97 13.33 8.36 8.20
C ARG A 97 13.60 8.10 9.67
N SER A 98 12.60 8.28 10.53
CA SER A 98 12.73 8.06 11.96
C SER A 98 12.51 6.59 12.33
N SER A 99 13.14 6.15 13.41
CA SER A 99 12.97 4.79 13.93
C SER A 99 11.64 4.67 14.68
N TYR A 100 10.59 4.28 13.97
CA TYR A 100 9.31 3.91 14.56
C TYR A 100 9.19 2.39 14.68
N PRO A 101 8.53 1.87 15.73
CA PRO A 101 8.13 0.46 15.76
C PRO A 101 7.34 0.12 14.50
N ARG A 102 7.66 -1.03 13.89
CA ARG A 102 7.12 -1.46 12.61
C ARG A 102 6.54 -2.88 12.70
N PHE A 103 5.38 -3.08 12.07
CA PHE A 103 4.76 -4.39 11.92
C PHE A 103 4.28 -4.58 10.48
N ASP A 104 4.81 -5.58 9.80
CA ASP A 104 4.50 -5.86 8.39
C ASP A 104 3.57 -7.07 8.30
N VAL A 105 2.43 -6.89 7.65
CA VAL A 105 1.40 -7.93 7.43
C VAL A 105 1.30 -8.20 5.94
N PHE A 106 1.33 -9.48 5.58
CA PHE A 106 0.96 -9.93 4.24
C PHE A 106 -0.46 -10.51 4.28
N VAL A 107 -1.32 -10.01 3.41
CA VAL A 107 -2.72 -10.42 3.28
C VAL A 107 -2.86 -11.24 2.02
N GLU A 108 -3.15 -12.51 2.20
CA GLU A 108 -3.39 -13.46 1.13
C GLU A 108 -4.74 -14.13 1.37
N LEU A 109 -5.59 -14.15 0.33
CA LEU A 109 -6.76 -14.99 0.33
C LEU A 109 -6.35 -16.29 -0.35
N GLY A 110 -6.44 -17.41 0.38
CA GLY A 110 -6.15 -18.73 -0.17
C GLY A 110 -6.95 -18.96 -1.44
N GLY A 111 -6.27 -19.32 -2.52
CA GLY A 111 -6.90 -19.53 -3.82
C GLY A 111 -7.93 -20.67 -3.76
N VAL A 112 -9.17 -20.38 -4.12
CA VAL A 112 -10.07 -21.39 -4.69
C VAL A 112 -9.74 -21.47 -6.19
N PHE A 113 -8.56 -22.00 -6.50
CA PHE A 113 -8.22 -22.43 -7.85
C PHE A 113 -7.68 -23.86 -7.75
N GLY A 114 -8.56 -24.83 -8.07
CA GLY A 114 -8.18 -26.20 -8.41
C GLY A 114 -7.95 -27.18 -7.26
N ARG A 115 -8.99 -27.46 -6.45
CA ARG A 115 -9.23 -28.85 -6.03
C ARG A 115 -10.43 -29.35 -6.84
N ASP A 116 -10.20 -29.65 -8.10
CA ASP A 116 -10.94 -30.66 -8.86
C ASP A 116 -10.24 -30.84 -10.21
N GLN A 117 -9.85 -32.10 -10.45
CA GLN A 117 -9.30 -32.74 -11.66
C GLN A 117 -7.80 -33.00 -11.67
#